data_AF-A0A953URB8-F1
#
_entry.id   AF-A0A953URB8-F1
#
_cell.length_a   1.000
_cell.length_b   1.000
_cell.length_c   1.000
_cell.angle_alpha   90.00
_cell.angle_beta   90.00
_cell.angle_gamma   90.00
#
_symmetry.space_group_name_H-M   'P 1'
#
loop_
_entity.id
_entity.type
_entity.pdbx_description
1 polymer ?
#
loop_
_entity_poly.entity_id
_entity_poly.type
_entity_poly.pdbx_seq_one_letter_code
_entity_poly.pdbx_strand_id
1 'polypeptide(L)'
;MNRFKVNVALRDKPGSCVVVLHFDQKTPDLGPFFWFGNSPRKPLPDLSNYPIAKHTKGNAQGVKLSRPRIRIVPLTDFRKVDSVPQIAELLFGSLSADKSTTKAP
;
A
#
# COMPACT_ATOMS: atom_id res chain seq x y z
N MET A 1 -6.24 -6.41 16.03
CA MET A 1 -5.30 -6.44 14.89
C MET A 1 -5.94 -5.72 13.70
N ASN A 2 -5.42 -4.56 13.29
CA ASN A 2 -6.00 -3.80 12.17
C ASN A 2 -5.74 -4.55 10.85
N ARG A 3 -6.77 -4.62 10.01
CA ARG A 3 -6.79 -5.41 8.77
C ARG A 3 -7.33 -4.56 7.62
N PHE A 4 -6.59 -4.50 6.52
CA PHE A 4 -6.93 -3.67 5.37
C PHE A 4 -7.34 -4.54 4.18
N LYS A 5 -8.40 -4.11 3.50
CA LYS A 5 -8.88 -4.75 2.27
C LYS A 5 -8.13 -4.16 1.09
N VAL A 6 -7.23 -4.93 0.49
CA VAL A 6 -6.40 -4.49 -0.63
C VAL A 6 -6.85 -5.20 -1.91
N ASN A 7 -7.01 -4.45 -3.00
CA ASN A 7 -7.40 -5.02 -4.29
C ASN A 7 -6.16 -5.58 -5.03
N VAL A 8 -6.26 -6.81 -5.51
CA VAL A 8 -5.19 -7.50 -6.23
C VAL A 8 -4.83 -6.81 -7.55
N ALA A 9 -5.78 -6.12 -8.18
CA ALA A 9 -5.56 -5.37 -9.43
C ALA A 9 -4.62 -4.16 -9.26
N LEU A 10 -4.28 -3.77 -8.02
CA LEU A 10 -3.25 -2.74 -7.80
C LEU A 10 -1.89 -3.19 -8.33
N ARG A 11 -1.58 -4.49 -8.30
CA ARG A 11 -0.33 -5.05 -8.85
C ARG A 11 -0.13 -4.74 -10.33
N ASP A 12 -1.20 -4.50 -11.08
CA ASP A 12 -1.13 -4.24 -12.53
C ASP A 12 -0.67 -2.81 -12.84
N LYS A 13 -0.55 -1.95 -11.82
CA LYS A 13 -0.07 -0.56 -11.96
C LYS A 13 1.38 -0.44 -11.47
N PRO A 14 2.28 0.17 -12.26
CA PRO A 14 3.64 0.44 -11.80
C PRO A 14 3.62 1.46 -10.64
N GLY A 15 4.48 1.27 -9.65
CA GLY A 15 4.55 2.15 -8.47
C GLY A 15 3.31 2.11 -7.58
N SER A 16 2.52 1.03 -7.65
CA SER A 16 1.34 0.85 -6.80
C SER A 16 1.74 0.56 -5.36
N CYS A 17 1.07 1.24 -4.43
CA CYS A 17 1.24 1.07 -2.99
C CYS A 17 -0.08 1.23 -2.25
N VAL A 18 -0.09 0.85 -0.97
CA VAL A 18 -1.13 1.19 -0.01
C VAL A 18 -0.48 1.97 1.13
N VAL A 19 -1.05 3.13 1.44
CA VAL A 19 -0.64 3.95 2.57
C VAL A 19 -1.80 4.02 3.55
N VAL A 20 -1.54 3.65 4.80
CA VAL A 20 -2.45 3.86 5.92
C VAL A 20 -1.93 5.04 6.71
N LEU A 21 -2.75 6.06 6.88
CA LEU A 21 -2.46 7.21 7.73
C LEU A 21 -3.20 7.06 9.06
N HIS A 22 -2.48 7.32 10.15
CA HIS A 22 -3.11 7.56 11.44
C HIS A 22 -3.49 9.04 11.53
N PHE A 23 -4.68 9.32 12.06
CA PHE A 23 -5.21 10.67 12.23
C PHE A 23 -5.57 10.87 13.71
N ASP A 24 -4.88 11.79 14.38
CA ASP A 24 -5.26 12.23 15.72
C ASP A 24 -6.34 13.32 15.62
N GLN A 25 -7.47 13.11 16.29
CA GLN A 25 -8.58 14.05 16.30
C GLN A 25 -8.30 15.31 17.14
N LYS A 26 -7.30 15.29 18.02
CA LYS A 26 -7.00 16.37 18.97
C LYS A 26 -5.91 17.32 18.49
N THR A 27 -4.86 16.81 17.84
CA THR A 27 -3.69 17.61 17.42
C THR A 27 -3.63 17.88 15.91
N PRO A 28 -4.72 17.57 15.17
CA PRO A 28 -4.73 17.30 13.71
C PRO A 28 -3.48 16.73 13.04
N ASP A 29 -2.57 16.12 13.78
CA ASP A 29 -1.29 15.69 13.22
C ASP A 29 -1.48 14.47 12.31
N LEU A 30 -0.81 14.53 11.16
CA LEU A 30 -0.77 13.45 10.18
C LEU A 30 0.41 12.52 10.49
N GLY A 31 0.11 11.34 11.02
CA GLY A 31 1.11 10.32 11.26
C GLY A 31 0.87 9.52 12.53
N PRO A 32 1.56 8.37 12.68
CA PRO A 32 2.50 7.79 11.73
C PRO A 32 1.81 7.21 10.48
N PHE A 33 2.57 7.07 9.40
CA PHE A 33 2.13 6.39 8.18
C PHE A 33 2.59 4.94 8.18
N PHE A 34 1.84 4.09 7.47
CA PHE A 34 2.20 2.70 7.26
C PHE A 34 2.15 2.40 5.76
N TRP A 35 3.26 1.93 5.24
CA TRP A 35 3.52 1.70 3.84
C TRP A 35 3.50 0.21 3.51
N PHE A 36 2.72 -0.16 2.49
CA PHE A 36 2.77 -1.47 1.86
C PHE A 36 2.96 -1.29 0.36
N GLY A 37 4.16 -1.57 -0.11
CA GLY A 37 4.60 -1.31 -1.48
C GLY A 37 5.98 -1.91 -1.71
N ASN A 38 6.44 -1.87 -2.96
CA ASN A 38 7.73 -2.40 -3.38
C ASN A 38 8.70 -1.24 -3.67
N SER A 39 9.87 -1.55 -4.25
CA SER A 39 10.82 -0.54 -4.73
C SER A 39 10.18 0.45 -5.73
N PRO A 40 10.76 1.65 -5.91
CA PRO A 40 10.22 2.65 -6.82
C PRO A 40 9.88 2.08 -8.20
N ARG A 41 8.71 2.46 -8.73
CA ARG A 41 8.15 1.99 -10.01
C ARG A 41 7.89 0.48 -10.12
N LYS A 42 8.21 -0.34 -9.11
CA LYS A 42 7.84 -1.77 -9.09
C LYS A 42 6.36 -1.93 -8.71
N PRO A 43 5.70 -3.01 -9.16
CA PRO A 43 4.35 -3.32 -8.76
C PRO A 43 4.30 -3.68 -7.27
N LEU A 44 3.09 -3.58 -6.70
CA LEU A 44 2.78 -3.98 -5.34
C LEU A 44 3.31 -5.41 -5.02
N PRO A 45 3.78 -5.69 -3.79
CA PRO A 45 4.17 -7.03 -3.37
C PRO A 45 3.08 -8.09 -3.63
N ASP A 46 3.49 -9.35 -3.78
CA ASP A 46 2.55 -10.43 -4.03
C ASP A 46 1.52 -10.56 -2.90
N LEU A 47 0.25 -10.56 -3.28
CA LEU A 47 -0.87 -10.65 -2.35
C LEU A 47 -1.46 -12.07 -2.22
N SER A 48 -0.90 -13.05 -2.95
CA SER A 48 -1.48 -14.40 -3.07
C SER A 48 -1.51 -15.16 -1.74
N ASN A 49 -0.54 -14.90 -0.86
CA ASN A 49 -0.43 -15.51 0.47
C ASN A 49 -1.42 -14.93 1.50
N TYR A 50 -2.12 -13.85 1.17
CA TYR A 50 -3.09 -13.24 2.09
C TYR A 50 -4.48 -13.87 1.99
N PRO A 51 -5.24 -13.92 3.11
CA PRO A 51 -6.62 -14.40 3.09
C PRO A 51 -7.52 -13.59 2.14
N ILE A 52 -8.44 -14.28 1.46
CA ILE A 52 -9.46 -13.66 0.60
C ILE A 52 -10.53 -13.00 1.49
N ALA A 53 -10.86 -11.74 1.21
CA ALA A 53 -11.92 -11.04 1.92
C ALA A 53 -13.30 -11.64 1.61
N LYS A 54 -14.24 -11.58 2.56
CA LYS A 54 -15.64 -11.98 2.35
C LYS A 54 -16.55 -10.75 2.34
N HIS A 55 -17.72 -10.89 1.71
CA HIS A 55 -18.80 -9.90 1.83
C HIS A 55 -19.28 -9.78 3.29
N THR A 56 -19.60 -8.56 3.71
CA THR A 56 -20.09 -8.31 5.08
C THR A 56 -21.50 -8.85 5.27
N LYS A 57 -22.37 -8.68 4.27
CA LYS A 57 -23.73 -9.24 4.21
C LYS A 57 -23.72 -10.61 3.54
N GLY A 58 -24.53 -11.53 4.05
CA GLY A 58 -24.83 -12.79 3.36
C GLY A 58 -25.72 -12.54 2.15
N ASN A 59 -25.77 -13.51 1.23
CA ASN A 59 -26.79 -13.55 0.18
C ASN A 59 -28.16 -13.92 0.77
N ALA A 60 -29.16 -14.15 -0.09
CA ALA A 60 -30.52 -14.54 0.33
C ALA A 60 -30.56 -15.81 1.19
N GLN A 61 -29.54 -16.67 1.08
CA GLN A 61 -29.38 -17.90 1.86
C GLN A 61 -28.49 -17.70 3.11
N GLY A 62 -28.11 -16.46 3.43
CA GLY A 62 -27.23 -16.13 4.56
C GLY A 62 -25.74 -16.40 4.34
N VAL A 63 -25.34 -16.85 3.15
CA VAL A 63 -23.95 -17.22 2.84
C VAL A 63 -23.12 -15.98 2.49
N LYS A 64 -22.01 -15.77 3.20
CA LYS A 64 -21.05 -14.69 2.90
C LYS A 64 -20.07 -15.13 1.82
N LEU A 65 -20.30 -14.65 0.61
CA LEU A 65 -19.46 -14.97 -0.55
C LEU A 65 -18.06 -14.34 -0.43
N SER A 66 -17.07 -15.01 -1.01
CA SER A 66 -15.70 -14.52 -1.11
C SER A 66 -15.59 -13.41 -2.16
N ARG A 67 -14.60 -12.54 -1.98
CA ARG A 67 -14.22 -11.47 -2.92
C ARG A 67 -12.82 -11.78 -3.44
N PRO A 68 -12.65 -12.65 -4.45
CA PRO A 68 -11.34 -13.21 -4.84
C PRO A 68 -10.30 -12.14 -5.22
N ARG A 69 -10.75 -10.97 -5.69
CA ARG A 69 -9.90 -9.83 -6.02
C ARG A 69 -9.52 -8.95 -4.82
N ILE A 70 -9.95 -9.28 -3.61
CA ILE A 70 -9.66 -8.51 -2.41
C ILE A 70 -9.00 -9.40 -1.37
N ARG A 71 -7.86 -8.95 -0.88
CA ARG A 71 -7.02 -9.63 0.10
C ARG A 71 -7.02 -8.85 1.40
N ILE A 72 -6.83 -9.57 2.50
CA ILE A 72 -6.78 -9.00 3.84
C ILE A 72 -5.32 -8.91 4.29
N VAL A 73 -4.77 -7.70 4.32
CA VAL A 73 -3.38 -7.43 4.75
C VAL A 73 -3.41 -6.89 6.18
N PRO A 74 -2.73 -7.52 7.15
CA PRO A 74 -2.63 -7.01 8.51
C PRO A 74 -1.67 -5.83 8.59
N LEU A 75 -1.90 -4.91 9.54
CA LEU A 75 -1.02 -3.75 9.75
C LEU A 75 0.46 -4.14 10.02
N THR A 76 0.70 -5.32 10.57
CA THR A 76 2.06 -5.84 10.85
C THR A 76 2.92 -6.03 9.62
N ASP A 77 2.31 -6.18 8.46
CA ASP A 77 3.01 -6.36 7.19
C ASP A 77 3.31 -5.02 6.51
N PHE A 78 2.86 -3.91 7.11
CA PHE A 78 3.18 -2.58 6.65
C PHE A 78 4.44 -2.10 7.36
N ARG A 79 5.30 -1.43 6.60
CA ARG A 79 6.46 -0.71 7.13
C ARG A 79 5.99 0.63 7.70
N LYS A 80 6.34 0.94 8.94
CA LYS A 80 6.12 2.28 9.52
C LYS A 80 7.00 3.32 8.81
N VAL A 81 6.41 4.46 8.49
CA VAL A 81 7.06 5.61 7.84
C VAL A 81 6.63 6.88 8.58
N ASP A 82 7.60 7.74 8.89
CA ASP A 82 7.36 8.85 9.82
C ASP A 82 6.98 10.14 9.10
N SER A 83 7.16 10.23 7.78
CA SER A 83 6.89 11.45 7.04
C SER A 83 6.47 11.24 5.58
N VAL A 84 5.79 12.24 5.02
CA VAL A 84 5.39 12.27 3.61
C VAL A 84 6.60 12.27 2.65
N PRO A 85 7.70 13.01 2.90
CA PRO A 85 8.91 12.91 2.08
C PRO A 85 9.47 11.50 1.96
N GLN A 86 9.48 10.72 3.04
CA GLN A 86 9.92 9.32 3.00
C GLN A 86 8.99 8.45 2.13
N ILE A 87 7.67 8.70 2.15
CA ILE A 87 6.72 8.03 1.23
C ILE A 87 7.05 8.38 -0.22
N ALA A 88 7.34 9.65 -0.51
CA ALA A 88 7.71 10.08 -1.86
C ALA A 88 8.98 9.39 -2.36
N GLU A 89 10.01 9.23 -1.51
CA GLU A 89 11.21 8.48 -1.84
C GLU A 89 10.93 7.00 -2.13
N LEU A 90 10.02 6.37 -1.37
CA LEU A 90 9.60 4.98 -1.63
C LEU A 90 8.84 4.82 -2.95
N LEU A 91 8.07 5.83 -3.35
CA LEU A 91 7.31 5.84 -4.61
C LEU A 91 8.20 6.10 -5.83
N PHE A 92 9.04 7.12 -5.75
CA PHE A 92 9.71 7.73 -6.90
C PHE A 92 11.22 7.51 -6.92
N GLY A 93 11.81 7.09 -5.79
CA GLY A 93 13.25 7.00 -5.60
C GLY A 93 13.82 8.28 -4.99
N SER A 94 15.12 8.25 -4.69
CA SER A 94 15.84 9.45 -4.24
C SER A 94 15.81 10.52 -5.33
N LEU A 95 15.46 11.75 -4.95
CA LEU A 95 15.43 12.92 -5.85
C LEU A 95 16.82 13.35 -6.37
N SER A 96 17.88 12.60 -6.05
CA SER A 96 19.28 12.96 -6.31
C SER A 96 19.93 12.23 -7.49
N ALA A 97 19.16 11.50 -8.32
CA ALA A 97 19.73 10.55 -9.29
C ALA A 97 19.41 10.84 -10.77
N ASP A 98 19.44 12.12 -11.19
CA ASP A 98 19.68 12.47 -12.60
C ASP A 98 21.00 13.24 -12.72
N LYS A 99 22.11 12.49 -12.80
CA LYS A 99 23.37 12.95 -13.39
C LYS A 99 23.79 11.99 -14.51
N SER A 100 23.09 12.05 -15.64
CA SER A 100 23.58 11.60 -16.94
C SER A 100 23.04 12.61 -17.96
N THR A 101 23.80 13.57 -18.47
CA THR A 101 24.93 13.35 -19.38
C THR A 101 25.97 14.49 -19.28
N THR A 102 27.21 14.13 -18.93
CA THR A 102 28.40 14.91 -19.31
C THR A 102 28.61 14.72 -20.81
N LYS A 103 28.41 15.77 -21.61
CA LYS A 103 28.96 15.86 -22.96
C LYS A 103 30.41 16.33 -22.83
N ALA A 104 31.35 15.46 -23.17
CA ALA A 104 32.78 15.75 -23.28
C ALA A 104 33.07 16.64 -24.52
N PRO A 105 34.18 17.41 -24.54
CA PRO A 105 34.45 18.46 -25.52
C PRO A 105 34.64 17.96 -26.95
#